data_AF-A0A3D4B172-F1
#
_entry.id   AF-A0A3D4B172-F1
#
_cell.length_a   1.000
_cell.length_b   1.000
_cell.length_c   1.000
_cell.angle_alpha   90.00
_cell.angle_beta   90.00
_cell.angle_gamma   90.00
#
_symmetry.space_group_name_H-M   'P 1'
#
loop_
_entity.id
_entity.type
_entity.pdbx_description
1 polymer ?
#
loop_
_entity_poly.entity_id
_entity_poly.type
_entity_poly.pdbx_seq_one_letter_code
_entity_poly.pdbx_strand_id
1 'polypeptide(L)'
;MLDFSEPLDHGLLGHLIEVQGASGGIVPSEIEILDKETRWRFIPDRPWQAGAYTIRIDSRLEDLAGNTLNYLFDVDIQQEGNLSPDQPPYVLLRFEVNP
;
A
#
# COMPACT_ATOMS: atom_id res chain seq x y z
N MET A 1 -2.30 -9.83 1.75
CA MET A 1 -1.38 -9.51 2.87
C MET A 1 -0.18 -8.81 2.26
N LEU A 2 0.35 -7.81 2.95
CA LEU A 2 1.61 -7.15 2.59
C LEU A 2 2.62 -7.43 3.70
N ASP A 3 3.82 -7.79 3.32
CA ASP A 3 4.95 -8.03 4.21
C ASP A 3 6.01 -6.96 3.93
N PHE A 4 6.51 -6.34 5.00
CA PHE A 4 7.54 -5.30 4.98
C PHE A 4 8.83 -5.87 5.59
N SER A 5 9.99 -5.47 5.04
CA SER A 5 11.29 -5.93 5.53
C SER A 5 11.66 -5.34 6.90
N GLU A 6 11.02 -4.24 7.28
CA GLU A 6 11.23 -3.54 8.54
C GLU A 6 9.91 -3.03 9.14
N PRO A 7 9.85 -2.80 10.46
CA PRO A 7 8.66 -2.25 11.11
C PRO A 7 8.33 -0.85 10.60
N LEU A 8 7.07 -0.64 10.22
CA LEU A 8 6.57 0.68 9.84
C LEU A 8 5.82 1.37 10.99
N ASP A 9 5.53 2.65 10.84
CA ASP A 9 4.71 3.35 11.83
C ASP A 9 3.29 2.77 11.89
N HIS A 10 2.91 2.29 13.08
CA HIS A 10 1.63 1.64 13.34
C HIS A 10 0.44 2.55 13.03
N GLY A 11 0.52 3.82 13.42
CA GLY A 11 -0.54 4.80 13.20
C GLY A 11 -0.77 5.05 11.72
N LEU A 12 0.30 5.07 10.92
CA LEU A 12 0.22 5.28 9.49
C LEU A 12 -0.23 4.03 8.72
N LEU A 13 0.26 2.84 9.10
CA LEU A 13 -0.14 1.56 8.46
C LEU A 13 -1.65 1.35 8.45
N GLY A 14 -2.35 1.79 9.50
CA GLY A 14 -3.81 1.67 9.59
C GLY A 14 -4.61 2.61 8.67
N HIS A 15 -3.97 3.66 8.14
CA HIS A 15 -4.69 4.76 7.46
C HIS A 15 -4.15 5.10 6.07
N LEU A 16 -2.91 4.75 5.77
CA LEU A 16 -2.22 5.13 4.54
C LEU A 16 -2.19 4.04 3.47
N ILE A 17 -2.73 2.86 3.77
CA ILE A 17 -2.90 1.77 2.82
C ILE A 17 -4.38 1.48 2.66
N GLU A 18 -4.88 1.58 1.43
CA GLU A 18 -6.27 1.28 1.09
C GLU A 18 -6.34 0.36 -0.13
N VAL A 19 -7.41 -0.43 -0.23
CA VAL A 19 -7.72 -1.21 -1.43
C VAL A 19 -8.93 -0.61 -2.12
N GLN A 20 -8.80 -0.42 -3.43
CA GLN A 20 -9.84 0.07 -4.31
C GLN A 20 -10.30 -1.02 -5.25
N GLY A 21 -11.61 -1.09 -5.49
CA GLY A 21 -12.20 -1.93 -6.54
C GLY A 21 -11.99 -1.35 -7.93
N ALA A 22 -12.42 -2.07 -8.96
CA ALA A 22 -12.27 -1.65 -10.37
C ALA A 22 -12.86 -0.27 -10.71
N SER A 23 -13.85 0.20 -9.95
CA SER A 23 -14.45 1.54 -10.11
C SER A 23 -13.68 2.67 -9.40
N GLY A 24 -12.58 2.35 -8.70
CA GLY A 24 -11.81 3.28 -7.87
C GLY A 24 -12.39 3.53 -6.47
N GLY A 25 -13.54 2.91 -6.13
CA GLY A 25 -14.12 2.99 -4.79
C GLY A 25 -13.35 2.15 -3.77
N ILE A 26 -13.17 2.68 -2.56
CA ILE A 26 -12.53 1.97 -1.44
C ILE A 26 -13.37 0.73 -1.09
N VAL A 27 -12.71 -0.41 -0.95
CA VAL A 27 -13.29 -1.66 -0.47
C VAL A 27 -13.36 -1.59 1.06
N PRO A 28 -14.56 -1.69 1.67
CA PRO A 28 -14.69 -1.73 3.12
C PRO A 28 -13.97 -2.94 3.73
N SER A 29 -13.28 -2.72 4.84
CA SER A 29 -12.42 -3.72 5.46
C SER A 29 -12.08 -3.42 6.90
N GLU A 30 -11.75 -4.48 7.63
CA GLU A 30 -10.93 -4.42 8.83
C GLU A 30 -9.44 -4.56 8.48
N ILE A 31 -8.60 -3.80 9.18
CA ILE A 31 -7.14 -3.83 9.04
C ILE A 31 -6.53 -4.41 10.30
N GLU A 32 -5.64 -5.39 10.13
CA GLU A 32 -4.80 -5.90 11.20
C GLU A 32 -3.32 -5.65 10.91
N ILE A 33 -2.63 -5.09 11.91
CA ILE A 33 -1.18 -4.92 11.92
C ILE A 33 -0.60 -6.01 12.80
N LEU A 34 0.30 -6.80 12.24
CA LEU A 34 0.83 -8.03 12.81
C LEU A 34 2.36 -8.01 12.83
N ASP A 35 2.94 -8.95 13.56
CA ASP A 35 4.38 -9.24 13.56
C ASP A 35 5.27 -8.02 13.79
N LYS A 36 4.98 -7.25 14.84
CA LYS A 36 5.71 -6.02 15.20
C LYS A 36 5.75 -5.03 14.03
N GLU A 37 4.58 -4.70 13.50
CA GLU A 37 4.41 -3.69 12.45
C GLU A 37 5.10 -4.02 11.11
N THR A 38 5.51 -5.27 10.91
CA THR A 38 6.11 -5.73 9.63
C THR A 38 5.08 -6.36 8.70
N ARG A 39 3.86 -6.61 9.17
CA ARG A 39 2.83 -7.27 8.38
C ARG A 39 1.51 -6.52 8.46
N TRP A 40 0.95 -6.25 7.28
CA TRP A 40 -0.35 -5.62 7.14
C TRP A 40 -1.32 -6.57 6.47
N ARG A 41 -2.44 -6.83 7.15
CA ARG A 41 -3.49 -7.74 6.70
C ARG A 41 -4.78 -6.99 6.46
N PHE A 42 -5.21 -6.99 5.20
CA PHE A 42 -6.51 -6.52 4.77
C PHE A 42 -7.55 -7.64 4.87
N ILE A 43 -8.64 -7.39 5.59
CA ILE A 43 -9.75 -8.32 5.74
C ILE A 43 -11.00 -7.63 5.19
N PRO A 44 -11.46 -7.96 3.96
CA PRO A 44 -12.63 -7.30 3.42
C PRO A 44 -13.88 -7.69 4.22
N ASP A 45 -14.79 -6.73 4.44
CA ASP A 45 -16.05 -6.96 5.17
C ASP A 45 -16.97 -7.96 4.45
N ARG A 46 -16.72 -8.16 3.15
CA ARG A 46 -17.44 -9.09 2.29
C ARG A 46 -16.43 -9.94 1.51
N PRO A 47 -16.79 -11.18 1.13
CA PRO A 47 -15.95 -11.98 0.26
C PRO A 47 -15.54 -11.22 -1.01
N TRP A 48 -14.30 -11.41 -1.45
CA TRP A 48 -13.81 -10.84 -2.69
C TRP A 48 -14.71 -11.25 -3.86
N GLN A 49 -15.00 -10.29 -4.72
CA GLN A 49 -15.62 -10.58 -6.02
C GLN A 49 -14.51 -10.73 -7.05
N ALA A 50 -14.74 -11.53 -8.08
CA ALA A 50 -13.79 -11.62 -9.18
C ALA A 50 -13.67 -10.25 -9.88
N GLY A 51 -12.44 -9.85 -10.20
CA GLY A 51 -12.18 -8.58 -10.87
C GLY A 51 -10.83 -7.95 -10.52
N ALA A 52 -10.60 -6.77 -11.10
CA ALA A 52 -9.40 -5.98 -10.88
C ALA A 52 -9.51 -5.11 -9.62
N TYR A 53 -8.41 -5.03 -8.88
CA TYR A 53 -8.26 -4.24 -7.67
C TYR A 53 -6.94 -3.49 -7.68
N THR A 54 -6.88 -2.41 -6.91
CA THR A 54 -5.66 -1.62 -6.74
C THR A 54 -5.43 -1.36 -5.26
N ILE A 55 -4.23 -1.66 -4.76
CA ILE A 55 -3.77 -1.20 -3.47
C ILE A 55 -3.14 0.17 -3.68
N ARG A 56 -3.61 1.18 -2.96
CA ARG A 56 -3.01 2.52 -2.94
C ARG A 56 -2.28 2.69 -1.61
N ILE A 57 -0.98 2.98 -1.68
CA ILE A 57 -0.11 3.20 -0.52
C ILE A 57 0.36 4.64 -0.59
N ASP A 58 0.00 5.46 0.39
CA ASP A 58 0.44 6.85 0.47
C ASP A 58 1.96 6.92 0.74
N SER A 59 2.68 7.78 0.01
CA SER A 59 4.13 7.89 0.08
C SER A 59 4.63 8.50 1.39
N ARG A 60 3.73 9.07 2.21
CA ARG A 60 4.01 9.51 3.57
C ARG A 60 4.15 8.35 4.56
N LEU A 61 3.87 7.11 4.16
CA LEU A 61 4.13 5.96 5.01
C LEU A 61 5.64 5.91 5.32
N GLU A 62 5.97 5.93 6.61
CA GLU A 62 7.34 5.95 7.12
C GLU A 62 7.62 4.79 8.07
N ASP A 63 8.90 4.44 8.19
CA ASP A 63 9.40 3.57 9.23
C ASP A 63 9.49 4.27 10.60
N LEU A 64 9.80 3.51 11.65
CA LEU A 64 9.95 4.06 13.00
C LEU A 64 11.13 5.03 13.16
N ALA A 65 12.04 5.09 12.18
CA ALA A 65 13.15 6.04 12.13
C ALA A 65 12.83 7.30 11.30
N GLY A 66 11.61 7.40 10.73
CA GLY A 66 11.16 8.52 9.91
C GLY A 66 11.55 8.43 8.42
N ASN A 67 11.99 7.26 7.94
CA ASN A 67 12.25 7.06 6.52
C ASN A 67 10.93 6.79 5.79
N THR A 68 10.51 7.74 4.96
CA THR A 68 9.33 7.55 4.09
C THR A 68 9.62 6.57 2.96
N LEU A 69 8.56 5.94 2.44
CA LEU A 69 8.61 5.07 1.24
C LEU A 69 9.19 5.76 -0.01
N ASN A 70 9.36 7.09 0.00
CA ASN A 70 9.99 7.84 -1.08
C ASN A 70 11.40 7.33 -1.45
N TYR A 71 12.09 6.61 -0.54
CA TYR A 71 13.44 6.06 -0.80
C TYR A 71 13.47 4.59 -1.25
N LEU A 72 12.38 3.82 -1.07
CA LEU A 72 12.34 2.40 -1.44
C LEU A 72 12.15 2.16 -2.95
N PHE A 73 11.81 3.20 -3.72
CA PHE A 73 11.67 3.14 -5.18
C PHE A 73 12.88 3.67 -5.96
N ASP A 74 13.97 4.06 -5.28
CA ASP A 74 15.24 4.40 -5.95
C ASP A 74 16.03 3.14 -6.38
N VAL A 75 15.54 1.94 -6.02
CA VAL A 75 16.16 0.66 -6.33
C VAL A 75 15.37 -0.04 -7.45
N ASP A 76 15.92 0.05 -8.66
CA ASP A 76 15.57 -0.73 -9.87
C ASP A 76 14.17 -0.54 -10.48
N ILE A 77 13.86 0.69 -10.90
CA ILE A 77 13.18 0.86 -12.19
C ILE A 77 14.23 1.38 -13.17
N GLN A 78 14.65 0.53 -14.10
CA GLN A 78 15.36 0.96 -15.31
C GLN A 78 14.40 1.80 -16.19
N GLN A 79 14.03 2.98 -15.71
CA GLN A 79 13.52 4.09 -16.47
C GLN A 79 14.04 5.36 -15.78
N GLU A 80 15.08 5.93 -16.36
CA GLU A 80 15.53 7.28 -16.06
C GLU A 80 14.32 8.23 -16.11
N GLY A 81 14.16 9.07 -15.09
CA GLY A 81 13.43 10.33 -15.26
C GLY A 81 12.69 10.84 -14.03
N ASN A 82 13.32 11.80 -13.35
CA ASN A 82 12.69 12.90 -12.63
C ASN A 82 11.54 12.55 -11.68
N LEU A 83 11.84 12.50 -10.38
CA LEU A 83 10.88 12.89 -9.34
C LEU A 83 10.42 14.33 -9.65
N SER A 84 9.31 14.45 -10.38
CA SER A 84 8.64 15.72 -10.60
C SER A 84 7.86 16.07 -9.33
N PRO A 85 7.77 17.36 -8.92
CA PRO A 85 6.93 17.79 -7.81
C PRO A 85 5.44 17.39 -7.95
N ASP A 86 5.04 16.99 -9.15
CA ASP A 86 3.69 16.53 -9.53
C ASP A 86 3.50 15.00 -9.45
N GLN A 87 4.47 14.21 -8.97
CA GLN A 87 4.20 12.79 -8.75
C GLN A 87 3.10 12.63 -7.70
N PRO A 88 2.05 11.83 -7.98
CA PRO A 88 1.00 11.59 -7.01
C PRO A 88 1.64 11.03 -5.72
N PRO A 89 1.15 11.43 -4.53
CA PRO A 89 1.75 11.05 -3.24
C PRO A 89 1.41 9.59 -2.87
N TYR A 90 1.38 8.68 -3.84
CA TYR A 90 0.98 7.31 -3.65
C TYR A 90 1.59 6.34 -4.67
N VAL A 91 1.83 5.12 -4.20
CA VAL A 91 2.20 3.93 -4.97
C VAL A 91 0.94 3.12 -5.26
N LEU A 92 0.82 2.58 -6.46
CA LEU A 92 -0.30 1.73 -6.86
C LEU A 92 0.19 0.31 -7.17
N LEU A 93 -0.30 -0.67 -6.41
CA LEU A 93 -0.09 -2.10 -6.70
C LEU A 93 -1.39 -2.69 -7.25
N ARG A 94 -1.37 -3.16 -8.50
CA ARG A 94 -2.55 -3.75 -9.15
C ARG A 94 -2.55 -5.26 -8.98
N PHE A 95 -3.72 -5.82 -8.72
CA PHE A 95 -3.91 -7.27 -8.64
C PHE A 95 -5.31 -7.66 -9.13
N GLU A 96 -5.49 -8.93 -9.48
CA GLU A 96 -6.77 -9.48 -9.91
C GLU A 96 -7.20 -10.61 -8.98
N VAL A 97 -8.50 -10.65 -8.68
CA VAL A 97 -9.14 -11.79 -8.04
C VAL A 97 -9.80 -12.61 -9.14
N ASN A 98 -9.37 -13.85 -9.29
CA ASN A 98 -9.96 -14.80 -10.21
C ASN A 98 -11.05 -15.64 -9.51
N PRO A 99 -12.08 -16.08 -10.23
CA PRO A 99 -13.15 -16.93 -9.68
C PRO A 99 -12.67 -18.33 -9.28
#